data_AF-A0A2S8NYJ0-F1
#
_entry.id   AF-A0A2S8NYJ0-F1
#
_cell.length_a   1.000
_cell.length_b   1.000
_cell.length_c   1.000
_cell.angle_alpha   90.00
_cell.angle_beta   90.00
_cell.angle_gamma   90.00
#
_symmetry.space_group_name_H-M   'P 1'
#
loop_
_entity.id
_entity.type
_entity.pdbx_description
1 polymer ?
#
loop_
_entity_poly.entity_id
_entity_poly.type
_entity_poly.pdbx_seq_one_letter_code
_entity_poly.pdbx_strand_id
1 'polypeptide(L)'
;MTKRVILLEEGTAEMKGLMGSKGADLAELIHAGWSVPAGFVVTTECCREFCTRLGHLSGEGEEEIVNAIRHLEQQTGKFFGHSENPLLLAVCTDQDRASATATQSLLNVGLNDVTVEGLARQTGDRLYALQCYLDYLKEYGQLVYGIPSEFFTEISSHVKGLDEAELELTITEFKYLMEAKGRTPFPQDVQLQFKEAVRAVYLSQRVKPSRSQDEIVRKPYYISSEQGAPVLIQTMIHGTCGDSSGIGTIYTHNPLTGERGITGQYVPTGNTSQADHGLERLRNDEPELYARLLEIGSQLETHKGKCRKSPL
;
A
#
# COMPACT_ATOMS: atom_id res chain seq x y z
N MET A 1 1.57 -24.62 -16.58
CA MET A 1 2.01 -24.16 -15.25
C MET A 1 1.03 -23.09 -14.80
N THR A 2 0.59 -23.14 -13.54
CA THR A 2 -0.29 -22.11 -12.97
C THR A 2 0.55 -20.89 -12.62
N LYS A 3 0.25 -19.72 -13.21
CA LYS A 3 0.97 -18.47 -12.93
C LYS A 3 0.57 -17.95 -11.53
N ARG A 4 1.51 -17.83 -10.60
CA ARG A 4 1.25 -17.46 -9.19
C ARG A 4 1.52 -15.99 -8.92
N VAL A 5 2.42 -15.41 -9.70
CA VAL A 5 2.74 -13.98 -9.69
C VAL A 5 2.61 -13.41 -11.10
N ILE A 6 1.99 -12.23 -11.21
CA ILE A 6 1.80 -11.53 -12.47
C ILE A 6 2.36 -10.12 -12.33
N LEU A 7 3.46 -9.81 -13.02
CA LEU A 7 3.97 -8.43 -13.12
C LEU A 7 2.89 -7.55 -13.75
N LEU A 8 2.71 -6.32 -13.26
CA LEU A 8 1.67 -5.43 -13.79
C LEU A 8 1.85 -5.14 -15.29
N GLU A 9 3.10 -5.02 -15.75
CA GLU A 9 3.42 -4.82 -17.18
C GLU A 9 3.11 -6.03 -18.08
N GLU A 10 3.03 -7.23 -17.50
CA GLU A 10 2.64 -8.44 -18.23
C GLU A 10 1.12 -8.70 -18.17
N GLY A 11 0.40 -7.91 -17.38
CA GLY A 11 -1.03 -8.06 -17.17
C GLY A 11 -1.83 -7.77 -18.44
N THR A 12 -2.84 -8.59 -18.73
CA THR A 12 -3.74 -8.37 -19.87
C THR A 12 -5.20 -8.40 -19.42
N ALA A 13 -6.11 -7.88 -20.25
CA ALA A 13 -7.55 -7.91 -19.97
C ALA A 13 -8.09 -9.33 -19.73
N GLU A 14 -7.51 -10.34 -20.38
CA GLU A 14 -7.86 -11.76 -20.19
C GLU A 14 -7.46 -12.28 -18.80
N MET A 15 -6.42 -11.69 -18.20
CA MET A 15 -5.92 -12.05 -16.87
C MET A 15 -6.68 -11.37 -15.73
N LYS A 16 -7.72 -10.57 -16.02
CA LYS A 16 -8.51 -9.88 -14.98
C LYS A 16 -9.03 -10.82 -13.89
N GLY A 17 -9.43 -12.03 -14.26
CA GLY A 17 -9.89 -13.04 -13.30
C GLY A 17 -8.80 -13.53 -12.33
N LEU A 18 -7.52 -13.44 -12.71
CA LEU A 18 -6.37 -13.81 -11.87
C LEU A 18 -5.79 -12.63 -11.10
N MET A 19 -5.81 -11.44 -11.73
CA MET A 19 -5.18 -10.24 -11.21
C MET A 19 -6.06 -9.46 -10.24
N GLY A 20 -7.38 -9.58 -10.35
CA GLY A 20 -8.31 -8.69 -9.64
C GLY A 20 -8.57 -7.40 -10.43
N SER A 21 -9.49 -6.58 -9.93
CA SER A 21 -9.94 -5.38 -10.63
C SER A 21 -8.88 -4.29 -10.67
N LYS A 22 -8.23 -3.99 -9.53
CA LYS A 22 -7.21 -2.94 -9.42
C LYS A 22 -5.95 -3.32 -10.19
N GLY A 23 -5.47 -4.55 -10.07
CA GLY A 23 -4.30 -5.05 -10.80
C GLY A 23 -4.52 -5.00 -12.31
N ALA A 24 -5.71 -5.38 -12.78
CA ALA A 24 -6.07 -5.26 -14.20
C ALA A 24 -6.18 -3.81 -14.66
N ASP A 25 -6.80 -2.93 -13.88
CA ASP A 25 -6.87 -1.50 -14.19
C ASP A 25 -5.48 -0.86 -14.26
N LEU A 26 -4.57 -1.20 -13.34
CA LEU A 26 -3.19 -0.70 -13.36
C LEU A 26 -2.39 -1.23 -14.55
N ALA A 27 -2.56 -2.50 -14.92
CA ALA A 27 -1.93 -3.07 -16.11
C ALA A 27 -2.39 -2.35 -17.39
N GLU A 28 -3.69 -2.08 -17.51
CA GLU A 28 -4.24 -1.31 -18.63
C GLU A 28 -3.64 0.10 -18.71
N LEU A 29 -3.45 0.75 -17.55
CA LEU A 29 -2.78 2.04 -17.49
C LEU A 29 -1.31 1.95 -17.95
N ILE A 30 -0.56 0.93 -17.53
CA ILE A 30 0.82 0.73 -17.99
C ILE A 30 0.88 0.58 -19.51
N HIS A 31 0.01 -0.26 -20.09
CA HIS A 31 -0.05 -0.48 -21.54
C HIS A 31 -0.48 0.76 -22.33
N ALA A 32 -1.25 1.65 -21.71
CA ALA A 32 -1.61 2.94 -22.29
C ALA A 32 -0.51 4.01 -22.12
N GLY A 33 0.66 3.66 -21.56
CA GLY A 33 1.83 4.54 -21.43
C GLY A 33 1.81 5.44 -20.21
N TRP A 34 0.97 5.13 -19.21
CA TRP A 34 0.88 5.92 -17.97
C TRP A 34 2.00 5.60 -17.00
N SER A 35 2.43 6.61 -16.25
CA SER A 35 3.37 6.44 -15.14
C SER A 35 2.66 5.80 -13.95
N VAL A 36 2.71 4.47 -13.89
CA VAL A 36 2.24 3.67 -12.76
C VAL A 36 3.45 3.11 -12.02
N PRO A 37 3.54 3.22 -10.68
CA PRO A 37 4.59 2.55 -9.94
C PRO A 37 4.64 1.05 -10.24
N ALA A 38 5.85 0.55 -10.48
CA ALA A 38 6.12 -0.85 -10.73
C ALA A 38 5.51 -1.73 -9.63
N GLY A 39 5.07 -2.92 -10.01
CA GLY A 39 4.40 -3.83 -9.08
C GLY A 39 4.02 -5.15 -9.73
N PHE A 40 3.43 -6.02 -8.91
CA PHE A 40 2.95 -7.31 -9.33
C PHE A 40 1.75 -7.74 -8.48
N VAL A 41 1.00 -8.71 -8.99
CA VAL A 41 -0.12 -9.33 -8.28
C VAL A 41 0.27 -10.73 -7.83
N VAL A 42 0.05 -11.02 -6.55
CA VAL A 42 0.06 -12.38 -6.00
C VAL A 42 -1.34 -12.95 -6.16
N THR A 43 -1.47 -14.00 -6.98
CA THR A 43 -2.79 -14.55 -7.32
C THR A 43 -3.49 -15.15 -6.09
N THR A 44 -4.83 -15.27 -6.17
CA THR A 44 -5.63 -15.89 -5.11
C THR A 44 -5.13 -17.28 -4.72
N GLU A 45 -4.65 -18.07 -5.69
CA GLU A 45 -4.15 -19.42 -5.45
C GLU A 45 -2.84 -19.39 -4.64
N CYS A 46 -1.91 -18.52 -5.00
CA CYS A 46 -0.67 -18.31 -4.26
C CYS A 46 -0.95 -17.78 -2.84
N CYS A 47 -1.87 -16.82 -2.70
CA CYS A 47 -2.29 -16.32 -1.39
C CYS A 47 -2.92 -17.42 -0.51
N ARG A 48 -3.63 -18.38 -1.11
CA ARG A 48 -4.19 -19.51 -0.38
C ARG A 48 -3.09 -20.44 0.14
N GLU A 49 -2.02 -20.63 -0.61
CA GLU A 49 -0.86 -21.43 -0.18
C GLU A 49 -0.18 -20.84 1.05
N PHE A 50 0.01 -19.51 1.09
CA PHE A 50 0.49 -18.78 2.27
C PHE A 50 -0.34 -19.04 3.54
N CYS A 51 -1.63 -19.37 3.37
CA CYS A 51 -2.55 -19.61 4.47
C CYS A 51 -2.68 -21.09 4.86
N THR A 52 -1.97 -22.01 4.21
CA THR A 52 -2.02 -23.44 4.55
C THR A 52 -1.39 -23.71 5.92
N ARG A 53 -1.69 -24.87 6.51
CA ARG A 53 -1.27 -25.27 7.88
C ARG A 53 0.24 -25.18 8.13
N LEU A 54 1.06 -25.23 7.07
CA LEU A 54 2.51 -25.12 7.17
C LEU A 54 3.02 -23.69 6.99
N GLY A 55 2.21 -22.75 6.49
CA GLY A 55 2.62 -21.36 6.22
C GLY A 55 3.74 -21.22 5.18
N HIS A 56 4.16 -22.33 4.58
CA HIS A 56 5.19 -22.40 3.55
C HIS A 56 4.52 -22.45 2.19
N LEU A 57 4.92 -21.53 1.32
CA LEU A 57 4.68 -21.68 -0.11
C LEU A 57 5.43 -22.91 -0.63
N SER A 58 4.97 -23.49 -1.75
CA SER A 58 5.84 -24.43 -2.44
C SER A 58 7.06 -23.68 -3.01
N GLY A 59 8.19 -24.36 -3.22
CA GLY A 59 9.42 -23.74 -3.73
C GLY A 59 9.21 -22.87 -4.99
N GLU A 60 8.36 -23.31 -5.92
CA GLU A 60 8.00 -22.55 -7.13
C GLU A 60 7.34 -21.18 -6.84
N GLY A 61 6.43 -21.12 -5.85
CA GLY A 61 5.74 -19.88 -5.50
C GLY A 61 6.65 -18.88 -4.79
N GLU A 62 7.56 -19.37 -3.94
CA GLU A 62 8.60 -18.51 -3.34
C GLU A 62 9.54 -17.97 -4.42
N GLU A 63 9.92 -18.80 -5.38
CA GLU A 63 10.81 -18.41 -6.47
C GLU A 63 10.15 -17.35 -7.38
N GLU A 64 8.87 -17.50 -7.75
CA GLU A 64 8.14 -16.50 -8.53
C GLU A 64 8.09 -15.13 -7.82
N ILE A 65 7.84 -15.11 -6.50
CA ILE A 65 7.81 -13.88 -5.70
C ILE A 65 9.20 -13.24 -5.64
N VAL A 66 10.23 -14.03 -5.36
CA VAL A 66 11.61 -13.53 -5.30
C VAL A 66 12.03 -12.95 -6.65
N ASN A 67 11.67 -13.60 -7.76
CA ASN A 67 11.95 -13.10 -9.10
C ASN A 67 11.17 -11.83 -9.42
N ALA A 68 9.92 -11.71 -8.97
CA ALA A 68 9.14 -10.49 -9.13
C ALA A 68 9.73 -9.33 -8.32
N ILE A 69 10.17 -9.56 -7.07
CA ILE A 69 10.85 -8.54 -6.27
C ILE A 69 12.16 -8.11 -6.96
N ARG A 70 12.99 -9.06 -7.43
CA ARG A 70 14.21 -8.74 -8.20
C ARG A 70 13.94 -7.91 -9.45
N HIS A 71 12.83 -8.19 -10.13
CA HIS A 71 12.40 -7.40 -11.27
C HIS A 71 12.08 -5.94 -10.86
N LEU A 72 11.37 -5.75 -9.75
CA LEU A 72 11.15 -4.40 -9.19
C LEU A 72 12.46 -3.71 -8.80
N GLU A 73 13.43 -4.45 -8.24
CA GLU A 73 14.75 -3.91 -7.92
C GLU A 73 15.49 -3.41 -9.17
N GLN A 74 15.43 -4.18 -10.26
CA GLN A 74 16.03 -3.79 -11.54
C GLN A 74 15.36 -2.54 -12.14
N GLN A 75 14.03 -2.44 -12.07
CA GLN A 75 13.30 -1.29 -12.60
C GLN A 75 13.52 -0.01 -11.80
N THR A 76 13.63 -0.13 -10.48
CA THR A 76 13.73 1.04 -9.58
C THR A 76 15.16 1.43 -9.23
N GLY A 77 16.13 0.51 -9.39
CA GLY A 77 17.49 0.66 -8.88
C GLY A 77 17.60 0.58 -7.36
N LYS A 78 16.49 0.28 -6.66
CA LYS A 78 16.41 0.12 -5.19
C LYS A 78 16.42 -1.37 -4.83
N PHE A 79 16.85 -1.72 -3.62
CA PHE A 79 17.01 -3.13 -3.22
C PHE A 79 16.25 -3.44 -1.93
N PHE A 80 15.51 -4.54 -1.91
CA PHE A 80 14.62 -4.90 -0.81
C PHE A 80 15.45 -5.33 0.42
N GLY A 81 15.36 -4.55 1.50
CA GLY A 81 16.17 -4.74 2.72
C GLY A 81 17.53 -4.05 2.71
N HIS A 82 17.87 -3.27 1.68
CA HIS A 82 19.17 -2.58 1.62
C HIS A 82 19.21 -1.33 2.50
N SER A 83 20.30 -1.16 3.26
CA SER A 83 20.49 -0.10 4.26
C SER A 83 20.66 1.34 3.76
N GLU A 84 20.89 1.52 2.45
CA GLU A 84 21.26 2.80 1.85
C GLU A 84 20.25 3.19 0.79
N ASN A 85 19.88 2.23 -0.07
CA ASN A 85 18.89 2.45 -1.12
C ASN A 85 17.74 1.42 -1.03
N PRO A 86 16.93 1.46 0.06
CA PRO A 86 15.89 0.47 0.29
C PRO A 86 14.79 0.56 -0.77
N LEU A 87 14.35 -0.60 -1.25
CA LEU A 87 13.06 -0.78 -1.91
C LEU A 87 12.00 -0.98 -0.82
N LEU A 88 10.94 -0.18 -0.85
CA LEU A 88 9.78 -0.32 0.04
C LEU A 88 8.55 -0.67 -0.77
N LEU A 89 7.68 -1.51 -0.21
CA LEU A 89 6.51 -2.05 -0.91
C LEU A 89 5.21 -1.68 -0.19
N ALA A 90 4.18 -1.40 -0.97
CA ALA A 90 2.78 -1.40 -0.54
C ALA A 90 2.18 -2.77 -0.80
N VAL A 91 1.50 -3.34 0.19
CA VAL A 91 0.76 -4.60 0.09
C VAL A 91 -0.72 -4.30 0.27
N CYS A 92 -1.51 -4.43 -0.80
CA CYS A 92 -2.88 -3.92 -0.86
C CYS A 92 -3.88 -5.03 -1.22
N THR A 93 -5.09 -4.96 -0.67
CA THR A 93 -6.18 -5.80 -1.17
C THR A 93 -6.59 -5.36 -2.58
N ASP A 94 -6.75 -6.34 -3.47
CA ASP A 94 -7.37 -6.14 -4.77
C ASP A 94 -8.86 -6.55 -4.73
N GLN A 95 -9.64 -5.82 -3.94
CA GLN A 95 -11.10 -5.96 -3.94
C GLN A 95 -11.77 -4.93 -4.86
N ASP A 96 -12.91 -5.34 -5.39
CA ASP A 96 -13.77 -4.50 -6.24
C ASP A 96 -14.28 -3.29 -5.45
N ARG A 97 -14.32 -2.10 -6.09
CA ARG A 97 -14.67 -0.82 -5.45
C ARG A 97 -16.08 -0.78 -4.87
N ALA A 98 -16.94 -1.74 -5.24
CA ALA A 98 -18.31 -1.87 -4.79
C ALA A 98 -18.46 -2.43 -3.35
N SER A 99 -17.39 -2.99 -2.77
CA SER A 99 -17.41 -3.44 -1.38
C SER A 99 -17.24 -2.25 -0.43
N ALA A 100 -18.23 -2.02 0.45
CA ALA A 100 -18.23 -0.94 1.45
C ALA A 100 -17.19 -1.12 2.58
N THR A 101 -16.36 -2.16 2.53
CA THR A 101 -15.28 -2.38 3.49
C THR A 101 -14.01 -1.70 3.01
N ALA A 102 -13.43 -0.82 3.84
CA ALA A 102 -12.18 -0.12 3.55
C ALA A 102 -11.10 -1.08 3.02
N THR A 103 -10.47 -0.72 1.89
CA THR A 103 -9.30 -1.43 1.37
C THR A 103 -8.27 -1.48 2.48
N GLN A 104 -7.82 -2.68 2.86
CA GLN A 104 -6.68 -2.80 3.75
C GLN A 104 -5.40 -2.79 2.94
N SER A 105 -4.52 -1.87 3.30
CA SER A 105 -3.18 -1.75 2.76
C SER A 105 -2.20 -1.69 3.91
N LEU A 106 -1.05 -2.32 3.74
CA LEU A 106 0.11 -2.11 4.59
C LEU A 106 1.18 -1.43 3.76
N LEU A 107 1.51 -0.20 4.11
CA LEU A 107 2.51 0.60 3.40
C LEU A 107 3.90 0.39 4.00
N ASN A 108 4.93 0.80 3.28
CA ASN A 108 6.32 0.79 3.74
C ASN A 108 6.86 -0.59 4.20
N VAL A 109 6.32 -1.69 3.66
CA VAL A 109 6.86 -3.03 3.90
C VAL A 109 8.31 -3.08 3.42
N GLY A 110 9.22 -3.49 4.30
CA GLY A 110 10.66 -3.40 4.10
C GLY A 110 11.35 -2.40 5.04
N LEU A 111 10.61 -1.56 5.79
CA LEU A 111 11.18 -0.73 6.84
C LEU A 111 11.59 -1.56 8.06
N ASN A 112 12.79 -1.28 8.56
CA ASN A 112 13.39 -1.87 9.75
C ASN A 112 14.44 -0.89 10.31
N ASP A 113 15.17 -1.30 11.35
CA ASP A 113 16.15 -0.43 12.03
C ASP A 113 17.30 0.06 11.15
N VAL A 114 17.53 -0.63 10.04
CA VAL A 114 18.61 -0.36 9.11
C VAL A 114 18.10 0.36 7.86
N THR A 115 16.97 -0.06 7.31
CA THR A 115 16.40 0.52 6.09
C THR A 115 15.71 1.85 6.33
N VAL A 116 15.29 2.16 7.56
CA VAL A 116 14.77 3.51 7.89
C VAL A 116 15.82 4.60 7.67
N GLU A 117 17.09 4.33 7.99
CA GLU A 117 18.18 5.26 7.71
C GLU A 117 18.49 5.36 6.21
N GLY A 118 18.25 4.28 5.46
CA GLY A 118 18.30 4.31 4.00
C GLY A 118 17.20 5.21 3.42
N LEU A 119 15.97 5.12 3.95
CA LEU A 119 14.88 6.00 3.58
C LEU A 119 15.21 7.45 3.92
N ALA A 120 15.74 7.73 5.11
CA ALA A 120 16.16 9.07 5.53
C ALA A 120 17.16 9.71 4.54
N ARG A 121 18.10 8.92 4.02
CA ARG A 121 19.04 9.39 2.98
C ARG A 121 18.37 9.61 1.62
N GLN A 122 17.44 8.74 1.22
CA GLN A 122 16.68 8.91 -0.03
C GLN A 122 15.81 10.16 -0.03
N THR A 123 15.21 10.48 1.13
CA THR A 123 14.29 11.60 1.29
C THR A 123 15.00 12.90 1.65
N GLY A 124 16.21 12.83 2.21
CA GLY A 124 16.88 13.98 2.82
C GLY A 124 16.19 14.47 4.09
N ASP A 125 15.29 13.67 4.66
CA ASP A 125 14.45 14.00 5.80
C ASP A 125 14.33 12.79 6.72
N ARG A 126 15.12 12.81 7.80
CA ARG A 126 15.17 11.72 8.79
C ARG A 126 13.93 11.70 9.66
N LEU A 127 13.37 12.86 10.00
CA LEU A 127 12.12 12.96 10.77
C LEU A 127 10.97 12.29 10.01
N TYR A 128 10.85 12.56 8.70
CA TYR A 128 9.89 11.90 7.83
C TYR A 128 10.08 10.38 7.79
N ALA A 129 11.32 9.90 7.67
CA ALA A 129 11.61 8.47 7.63
C ALA A 129 11.25 7.77 8.95
N LEU A 130 11.55 8.38 10.10
CA LEU A 130 11.16 7.89 11.42
C LEU A 130 9.63 7.88 11.58
N GLN A 131 8.93 8.91 11.11
CA GLN A 131 7.47 8.94 11.11
C GLN A 131 6.88 7.81 10.25
N CYS A 132 7.43 7.59 9.05
CA CYS A 132 7.03 6.45 8.20
C CYS A 132 7.25 5.11 8.91
N TYR A 133 8.34 4.98 9.67
CA TYR A 133 8.62 3.74 10.40
C TYR A 133 7.67 3.55 11.59
N LEU A 134 7.36 4.63 12.32
CA LEU A 134 6.38 4.60 13.40
C LEU A 134 4.99 4.19 12.90
N ASP A 135 4.52 4.80 11.81
CA ASP A 135 3.24 4.48 11.18
C ASP A 135 3.22 3.02 10.69
N TYR A 136 4.32 2.57 10.07
CA TYR A 136 4.46 1.18 9.64
C TYR A 136 4.36 0.20 10.81
N LEU A 137 5.05 0.43 11.93
CA LEU A 137 4.99 -0.45 13.11
C LEU A 137 3.57 -0.53 13.67
N LYS A 138 2.86 0.60 13.73
CA LYS A 138 1.46 0.65 14.16
C LYS A 138 0.55 -0.15 13.24
N GLU A 139 0.61 0.09 11.94
CA GLU A 139 -0.20 -0.63 10.94
C GLU A 139 0.12 -2.12 10.93
N TYR A 140 1.40 -2.48 11.00
CA TYR A 140 1.86 -3.87 11.07
C TYR A 140 1.33 -4.56 12.32
N GLY A 141 1.47 -3.95 13.49
CA GLY A 141 1.00 -4.52 14.75
C GLY A 141 -0.51 -4.71 14.78
N GLN A 142 -1.27 -3.80 14.19
CA GLN A 142 -2.72 -3.94 14.04
C GLN A 142 -3.09 -5.07 13.08
N LEU A 143 -2.50 -5.06 11.88
CA LEU A 143 -2.92 -5.94 10.81
C LEU A 143 -2.41 -7.37 10.98
N VAL A 144 -1.11 -7.50 11.28
CA VAL A 144 -0.39 -8.78 11.35
C VAL A 144 -0.51 -9.41 12.73
N TYR A 145 -0.34 -8.62 13.81
CA TYR A 145 -0.38 -9.15 15.18
C TYR A 145 -1.76 -9.07 15.84
N GLY A 146 -2.72 -8.35 15.24
CA GLY A 146 -4.03 -8.15 15.83
C GLY A 146 -3.94 -7.42 17.17
N ILE A 147 -3.12 -6.36 17.21
CA ILE A 147 -3.00 -5.49 18.38
C ILE A 147 -3.95 -4.30 18.19
N PRO A 148 -4.93 -4.08 19.09
CA PRO A 148 -5.85 -2.95 18.98
C PRO A 148 -5.13 -1.60 18.90
N SER A 149 -5.65 -0.69 18.05
CA SER A 149 -5.09 0.64 17.81
C SER A 149 -4.98 1.51 19.06
N GLU A 150 -5.83 1.27 20.06
CA GLU A 150 -5.83 1.98 21.35
C GLU A 150 -4.50 1.86 22.09
N PHE A 151 -3.81 0.71 22.05
CA PHE A 151 -2.52 0.54 22.71
C PHE A 151 -1.42 1.42 22.09
N PHE A 152 -1.42 1.55 20.75
CA PHE A 152 -0.49 2.45 20.07
C PHE A 152 -0.82 3.91 20.35
N THR A 153 -2.11 4.24 20.38
CA THR A 153 -2.60 5.61 20.64
C THR A 153 -2.27 6.06 22.05
N GLU A 154 -2.38 5.16 23.04
CA GLU A 154 -1.99 5.42 24.43
C GLU A 154 -0.49 5.78 24.53
N ILE A 155 0.39 5.03 23.88
CA ILE A 155 1.83 5.33 23.84
C ILE A 155 2.07 6.69 23.17
N SER A 156 1.51 6.91 21.98
CA SER A 156 1.68 8.18 21.25
C SER A 156 1.09 9.40 21.99
N SER A 157 0.12 9.23 22.90
CA SER A 157 -0.48 10.34 23.64
C SER A 157 0.47 11.05 24.61
N HIS A 158 1.59 10.39 24.96
CA HIS A 158 2.60 10.94 25.86
C HIS A 158 3.66 11.78 25.14
N VAL A 159 3.66 11.76 23.80
CA VAL A 159 4.60 12.47 22.92
C VAL A 159 4.12 13.90 22.73
N LYS A 160 4.92 14.88 23.18
CA LYS A 160 4.53 16.31 23.22
C LYS A 160 5.17 17.15 22.11
N GLY A 161 6.23 16.66 21.47
CA GLY A 161 6.82 17.19 20.25
C GLY A 161 6.98 16.09 19.21
N LEU A 162 7.42 16.44 17.99
CA LEU A 162 7.81 15.47 16.98
C LEU A 162 9.26 15.79 16.61
N ASP A 163 10.18 15.59 17.56
CA ASP A 163 11.61 15.55 17.25
C ASP A 163 12.08 14.09 17.05
N GLU A 164 13.28 13.94 16.48
CA GLU A 164 13.81 12.62 16.13
C GLU A 164 14.00 11.72 17.36
N ALA A 165 14.40 12.28 18.51
CA ALA A 165 14.66 11.51 19.72
C ALA A 165 13.36 10.97 20.34
N GLU A 166 12.30 11.78 20.37
CA GLU A 166 10.97 11.35 20.81
C GLU A 166 10.40 10.27 19.88
N LEU A 167 10.60 10.38 18.56
CA LEU A 167 10.19 9.33 17.61
C LEU A 167 10.96 8.03 17.84
N GLU A 168 12.28 8.07 18.02
CA GLU A 168 13.11 6.88 18.30
C GLU A 168 12.68 6.16 19.58
N LEU A 169 12.37 6.92 20.64
CA LEU A 169 11.83 6.38 21.89
C LEU A 169 10.47 5.72 21.65
N THR A 170 9.58 6.38 20.91
CA THR A 170 8.24 5.85 20.62
C THR A 170 8.30 4.58 19.76
N ILE A 171 9.18 4.54 18.75
CA ILE A 171 9.47 3.35 17.93
C ILE A 171 9.91 2.18 18.82
N THR A 172 10.78 2.46 19.79
CA THR A 172 11.26 1.48 20.75
C THR A 172 10.11 0.95 21.62
N GLU A 173 9.26 1.83 22.14
CA GLU A 173 8.06 1.45 22.91
C GLU A 173 7.05 0.64 22.10
N PHE A 174 6.86 0.98 20.82
CA PHE A 174 6.00 0.22 19.90
C PHE A 174 6.50 -1.21 19.71
N LYS A 175 7.82 -1.40 19.52
CA LYS A 175 8.39 -2.75 19.41
C LYS A 175 8.23 -3.56 20.68
N TYR A 176 8.41 -2.95 21.85
CA TYR A 176 8.15 -3.63 23.13
C TYR A 176 6.68 -4.02 23.28
N LEU A 177 5.75 -3.13 22.90
CA LEU A 177 4.32 -3.45 22.86
C LEU A 177 4.03 -4.63 21.92
N MET A 178 4.62 -4.62 20.72
CA MET A 178 4.47 -5.67 19.72
C MET A 178 5.01 -7.01 20.23
N GLU A 179 6.17 -7.03 20.89
CA GLU A 179 6.72 -8.23 21.50
C GLU A 179 5.82 -8.76 22.64
N ALA A 180 5.38 -7.87 23.52
CA ALA A 180 4.56 -8.22 24.67
C ALA A 180 3.17 -8.75 24.28
N LYS A 181 2.53 -8.17 23.27
CA LYS A 181 1.16 -8.53 22.83
C LYS A 181 1.15 -9.56 21.69
N GLY A 182 2.08 -9.45 20.75
CA GLY A 182 2.24 -10.34 19.60
C GLY A 182 2.98 -11.65 19.92
N ARG A 183 3.66 -11.72 21.09
CA ARG A 183 4.46 -12.87 21.57
C ARG A 183 5.71 -13.17 20.75
N THR A 184 6.09 -12.26 19.86
CA THR A 184 7.30 -12.30 19.06
C THR A 184 7.73 -10.87 18.78
N PRO A 185 9.04 -10.57 18.77
CA PRO A 185 9.52 -9.25 18.36
C PRO A 185 9.12 -8.95 16.91
N PHE A 186 8.99 -7.66 16.60
CA PHE A 186 8.81 -7.18 15.23
C PHE A 186 9.96 -7.70 14.33
N PRO A 187 9.66 -8.36 13.20
CA PRO A 187 10.69 -8.96 12.36
C PRO A 187 11.53 -7.89 11.68
N GLN A 188 12.85 -7.97 11.84
CA GLN A 188 13.80 -7.13 11.10
C GLN A 188 14.11 -7.70 9.70
N ASP A 189 13.83 -9.00 9.48
CA ASP A 189 13.92 -9.63 8.16
C ASP A 189 12.76 -9.18 7.28
N VAL A 190 13.08 -8.43 6.22
CA VAL A 190 12.10 -7.88 5.26
C VAL A 190 11.38 -8.97 4.47
N GLN A 191 11.98 -10.14 4.27
CA GLN A 191 11.33 -11.27 3.61
C GLN A 191 10.23 -11.85 4.50
N LEU A 192 10.51 -11.97 5.80
CA LEU A 192 9.51 -12.39 6.78
C LEU A 192 8.39 -11.35 6.88
N GLN A 193 8.71 -10.05 6.95
CA GLN A 193 7.73 -8.96 6.92
C GLN A 193 6.80 -9.07 5.71
N PHE A 194 7.36 -9.28 4.51
CA PHE A 194 6.58 -9.43 3.28
C PHE A 194 5.62 -10.62 3.34
N LYS A 195 6.11 -11.80 3.72
CA LYS A 195 5.29 -13.01 3.81
C LYS A 195 4.14 -12.83 4.81
N GLU A 196 4.42 -12.25 5.97
CA GLU A 196 3.40 -11.96 6.99
C GLU A 196 2.40 -10.89 6.54
N ALA A 197 2.86 -9.84 5.84
CA ALA A 197 2.03 -8.79 5.27
C ALA A 197 1.05 -9.34 4.22
N VAL A 198 1.53 -10.09 3.23
CA VAL A 198 0.69 -10.70 2.18
C VAL A 198 -0.37 -11.61 2.81
N ARG A 199 0.04 -12.43 3.79
CA ARG A 199 -0.87 -13.30 4.51
C ARG A 199 -1.93 -12.50 5.28
N ALA A 200 -1.54 -11.47 6.02
CA ALA A 200 -2.46 -10.69 6.84
C ALA A 200 -3.47 -9.90 5.98
N VAL A 201 -3.00 -9.25 4.90
CA VAL A 201 -3.83 -8.56 3.90
C VAL A 201 -4.80 -9.51 3.21
N TYR A 202 -4.38 -10.74 2.89
CA TYR A 202 -5.26 -11.74 2.30
C TYR A 202 -6.32 -12.24 3.31
N LEU A 203 -5.93 -12.46 4.57
CA LEU A 203 -6.84 -12.95 5.60
C LEU A 203 -7.88 -11.90 6.02
N SER A 204 -7.52 -10.61 6.00
CA SER A 204 -8.46 -9.54 6.39
C SER A 204 -9.63 -9.39 5.42
N GLN A 205 -9.46 -9.78 4.16
CA GLN A 205 -10.54 -9.87 3.18
C GLN A 205 -11.62 -10.90 3.55
N ARG A 206 -11.30 -11.82 4.47
CA ARG A 206 -12.17 -12.91 4.90
C ARG A 206 -12.84 -12.64 6.25
N VAL A 207 -12.69 -11.41 6.77
CA VAL A 207 -13.39 -10.95 7.97
C VAL A 207 -14.89 -10.89 7.65
N LYS A 208 -15.66 -11.83 8.20
CA LYS A 208 -17.12 -11.65 8.31
C LYS A 208 -17.40 -10.58 9.38
N PRO A 209 -18.49 -9.80 9.29
CA PRO A 209 -18.84 -8.76 10.27
C PRO A 209 -18.91 -9.23 11.74
N SER A 210 -18.93 -10.54 11.98
CA SER A 210 -19.05 -11.17 13.30
C SER A 210 -17.72 -11.54 13.97
N ARG A 211 -16.55 -11.28 13.36
CA ARG A 211 -15.23 -11.60 13.95
C ARG A 211 -14.32 -10.38 13.91
N SER A 212 -13.53 -10.18 14.97
CA SER A 212 -12.47 -9.17 14.96
C SER A 212 -11.21 -9.69 14.25
N GLN A 213 -10.38 -8.77 13.75
CA GLN A 213 -9.09 -9.10 13.12
C GLN A 213 -8.22 -9.97 14.05
N ASP A 214 -8.22 -9.66 15.35
CA ASP A 214 -7.49 -10.39 16.40
C ASP A 214 -7.87 -11.87 16.48
N GLU A 215 -9.16 -12.20 16.30
CA GLU A 215 -9.64 -13.57 16.31
C GLU A 215 -9.13 -14.38 15.12
N ILE A 216 -8.98 -13.74 13.96
CA ILE A 216 -8.55 -14.37 12.70
C ILE A 216 -7.05 -14.65 12.74
N VAL A 217 -6.26 -13.68 13.18
CA VAL A 217 -4.81 -13.85 13.38
C VAL A 217 -4.53 -14.99 14.36
N ARG A 218 -5.28 -15.07 15.47
CA ARG A 218 -5.08 -16.09 16.51
C ARG A 218 -5.66 -17.47 16.16
N LYS A 219 -6.66 -17.55 15.28
CA LYS A 219 -7.33 -18.81 14.89
C LYS A 219 -7.47 -18.93 13.36
N PRO A 220 -6.37 -19.05 12.61
CA PRO A 220 -6.40 -19.07 11.15
C PRO A 220 -7.08 -20.32 10.55
N TYR A 221 -7.28 -21.38 11.33
CA TYR A 221 -7.72 -22.70 10.86
C TYR A 221 -9.22 -22.84 10.56
N TYR A 222 -10.04 -21.82 10.86
CA TYR A 222 -11.52 -21.90 10.75
C TYR A 222 -12.09 -21.12 9.56
N ILE A 223 -11.33 -21.00 8.48
CA ILE A 223 -11.72 -20.18 7.34
C ILE A 223 -12.19 -21.12 6.22
N SER A 224 -13.49 -21.05 5.91
CA SER A 224 -14.12 -21.79 4.82
C SER A 224 -13.48 -21.43 3.46
N SER A 225 -13.59 -22.35 2.51
CA SER A 225 -12.99 -22.30 1.16
C SER A 225 -13.52 -21.22 0.23
N GLU A 226 -14.13 -20.14 0.74
CA GLU A 226 -14.71 -19.08 -0.09
C GLU A 226 -13.65 -18.06 -0.53
N GLN A 227 -13.91 -17.48 -1.70
CA GLN A 227 -13.00 -16.72 -2.56
C GLN A 227 -12.31 -15.56 -1.83
N GLY A 228 -10.97 -15.64 -1.69
CA GLY A 228 -10.15 -14.46 -1.38
C GLY A 228 -9.77 -13.75 -2.67
N ALA A 229 -9.65 -12.42 -2.66
CA ALA A 229 -9.15 -11.69 -3.82
C ALA A 229 -7.61 -11.76 -3.85
N PRO A 230 -7.00 -11.57 -5.04
CA PRO A 230 -5.55 -11.47 -5.13
C PRO A 230 -5.01 -10.28 -4.34
N VAL A 231 -3.70 -10.29 -4.09
CA VAL A 231 -3.00 -9.21 -3.36
C VAL A 231 -2.12 -8.45 -4.33
N LEU A 232 -2.29 -7.14 -4.36
CA LEU A 232 -1.50 -6.22 -5.18
C LEU A 232 -0.27 -5.77 -4.39
N ILE A 233 0.91 -5.90 -5.00
CA ILE A 233 2.18 -5.41 -4.49
C ILE A 233 2.65 -4.29 -5.40
N GLN A 234 2.95 -3.12 -4.84
CA GLN A 234 3.50 -2.00 -5.60
C GLN A 234 4.70 -1.40 -4.89
N THR A 235 5.61 -0.83 -5.67
CA THR A 235 6.70 -0.01 -5.15
C THR A 235 6.15 1.27 -4.50
N MET A 236 6.68 1.63 -3.34
CA MET A 236 6.26 2.84 -2.63
C MET A 236 6.71 4.10 -3.39
N ILE A 237 5.79 5.07 -3.45
CA ILE A 237 6.07 6.45 -3.83
C ILE A 237 5.71 7.34 -2.63
N HIS A 238 6.64 8.18 -2.21
CA HIS A 238 6.50 9.04 -1.04
C HIS A 238 5.92 10.40 -1.41
N GLY A 239 4.61 10.43 -1.71
CA GLY A 239 3.88 11.66 -2.06
C GLY A 239 3.71 12.66 -0.91
N THR A 240 4.24 12.36 0.27
CA THR A 240 4.19 13.18 1.47
C THR A 240 5.57 13.66 1.93
N CYS A 241 6.59 13.55 1.07
CA CYS A 241 7.97 13.87 1.38
C CYS A 241 8.40 15.22 0.78
N GLY A 242 8.58 16.24 1.61
CA GLY A 242 9.07 17.56 1.19
C GLY A 242 8.08 18.41 0.39
N ASP A 243 8.41 19.69 0.19
CA ASP A 243 7.48 20.72 -0.30
C ASP A 243 6.98 20.55 -1.74
N SER A 244 7.69 19.76 -2.56
CA SER A 244 7.33 19.47 -3.96
C SER A 244 6.56 18.16 -4.14
N SER A 245 5.96 17.63 -3.06
CA SER A 245 5.22 16.37 -3.06
C SER A 245 3.75 16.59 -2.70
N GLY A 246 2.86 15.77 -3.25
CA GLY A 246 1.47 15.77 -2.83
C GLY A 246 0.73 14.48 -3.21
N ILE A 247 -0.44 14.31 -2.61
CA ILE A 247 -1.35 13.19 -2.87
C ILE A 247 -2.75 13.73 -3.14
N GLY A 248 -3.49 13.08 -4.04
CA GLY A 248 -4.84 13.54 -4.37
C GLY A 248 -5.72 12.48 -5.00
N THR A 249 -7.02 12.73 -4.95
CA THR A 249 -8.04 12.00 -5.70
C THR A 249 -8.80 13.00 -6.55
N ILE A 250 -8.82 12.76 -7.85
CA ILE A 250 -9.46 13.63 -8.84
C ILE A 250 -10.51 12.87 -9.65
N TYR A 251 -11.51 13.61 -10.09
CA TYR A 251 -12.56 13.18 -11.01
C TYR A 251 -12.47 14.08 -12.24
N THR A 252 -12.59 13.50 -13.43
CA THR A 252 -12.52 14.24 -14.70
C THR A 252 -13.80 14.99 -15.03
N HIS A 253 -14.89 14.66 -14.33
CA HIS A 253 -16.16 15.37 -14.30
C HIS A 253 -16.60 15.55 -12.84
N ASN A 254 -17.35 16.61 -12.57
CA ASN A 254 -17.99 16.77 -11.26
C ASN A 254 -18.96 15.60 -11.02
N PRO A 255 -18.75 14.76 -9.99
CA PRO A 255 -19.58 13.57 -9.76
C PRO A 255 -21.03 13.90 -9.38
N LEU A 256 -21.31 15.12 -8.92
CA LEU A 256 -22.64 15.57 -8.53
C LEU A 256 -23.40 16.22 -9.69
N THR A 257 -22.76 17.14 -10.43
CA THR A 257 -23.41 17.93 -11.49
C THR A 257 -23.24 17.31 -12.88
N GLY A 258 -22.18 16.53 -13.09
CA GLY A 258 -21.75 16.03 -14.40
C GLY A 258 -21.04 17.08 -15.26
N GLU A 259 -20.72 18.26 -14.71
CA GLU A 259 -19.95 19.27 -15.42
C GLU A 259 -18.52 18.78 -15.73
N ARG A 260 -18.03 19.13 -16.90
CA ARG A 260 -16.68 18.74 -17.35
C ARG A 260 -15.62 19.60 -16.67
N GLY A 261 -14.57 18.96 -16.18
CA GLY A 261 -13.44 19.61 -15.51
C GLY A 261 -12.95 18.78 -14.32
N ILE A 262 -11.68 18.94 -13.97
CA ILE A 262 -11.12 18.24 -12.81
C ILE A 262 -11.74 18.79 -11.53
N THR A 263 -12.31 17.90 -10.73
CA THR A 263 -12.77 18.18 -9.36
C THR A 263 -12.19 17.13 -8.41
N GLY A 264 -12.08 17.43 -7.12
CA GLY A 264 -11.54 16.49 -6.15
C GLY A 264 -10.69 17.15 -5.06
N GLN A 265 -9.83 16.36 -4.45
CA GLN A 265 -8.94 16.78 -3.37
C GLN A 265 -7.50 16.55 -3.77
N TYR A 266 -6.65 17.51 -3.44
CA TYR A 266 -5.20 17.42 -3.54
C TYR A 266 -4.61 17.99 -2.25
N VAL A 267 -3.65 17.30 -1.68
CA VAL A 267 -3.00 17.68 -0.43
C VAL A 267 -1.50 17.79 -0.71
N PRO A 268 -0.96 19.01 -0.87
CA PRO A 268 0.47 19.21 -0.90
C PRO A 268 1.07 18.97 0.49
N THR A 269 2.29 18.46 0.51
CA THR A 269 3.07 18.28 1.74
C THR A 269 3.48 19.66 2.28
N GLY A 270 3.40 19.87 3.59
CA GLY A 270 3.84 21.11 4.25
C GLY A 270 2.74 22.09 4.68
N ASN A 271 1.46 21.83 4.38
CA ASN A 271 0.34 22.65 4.89
C ASN A 271 -0.89 21.79 5.22
N THR A 272 -0.99 21.33 6.46
CA THR A 272 -2.06 20.48 6.98
C THR A 272 -3.40 21.21 7.20
N SER A 273 -3.46 22.52 6.99
CA SER A 273 -4.60 23.34 7.43
C SER A 273 -5.63 23.67 6.36
N GLN A 274 -5.39 23.40 5.07
CA GLN A 274 -6.38 23.66 4.01
C GLN A 274 -6.30 22.63 2.87
N ALA A 275 -7.00 21.50 3.04
CA ALA A 275 -7.34 20.61 1.92
C ALA A 275 -8.35 21.27 0.95
N ASP A 276 -9.15 22.20 1.47
CA ASP A 276 -9.97 23.10 0.67
C ASP A 276 -9.03 23.93 -0.22
N HIS A 277 -9.27 23.93 -1.53
CA HIS A 277 -8.48 24.62 -2.57
C HIS A 277 -7.14 23.99 -2.98
N GLY A 278 -6.83 22.75 -2.59
CA GLY A 278 -5.58 22.09 -3.00
C GLY A 278 -5.37 22.04 -4.51
N LEU A 279 -6.43 21.77 -5.30
CA LEU A 279 -6.35 21.77 -6.77
C LEU A 279 -6.15 23.17 -7.37
N GLU A 280 -6.69 24.22 -6.74
CA GLU A 280 -6.47 25.60 -7.18
C GLU A 280 -5.03 26.03 -6.93
N ARG A 281 -4.47 25.62 -5.78
CA ARG A 281 -3.05 25.81 -5.49
C ARG A 281 -2.18 25.06 -6.50
N LEU A 282 -2.45 23.79 -6.76
CA LEU A 282 -1.72 23.02 -7.77
C LEU A 282 -1.74 23.72 -9.14
N ARG A 283 -2.90 24.26 -9.53
CA ARG A 283 -3.03 25.02 -10.78
C ARG A 283 -2.19 26.30 -10.82
N ASN A 284 -2.02 26.98 -9.69
CA ASN A 284 -1.30 28.25 -9.60
C ASN A 284 0.21 28.05 -9.37
N ASP A 285 0.56 27.16 -8.46
CA ASP A 285 1.93 26.92 -7.99
C ASP A 285 2.70 26.01 -8.96
N GLU A 286 2.03 25.02 -9.56
CA GLU A 286 2.62 24.00 -10.46
C GLU A 286 1.77 23.81 -11.74
N PRO A 287 1.64 24.85 -12.59
CA PRO A 287 0.72 24.85 -13.73
C PRO A 287 1.01 23.76 -14.77
N GLU A 288 2.28 23.37 -14.94
CA GLU A 288 2.68 22.31 -15.86
C GLU A 288 2.19 20.93 -15.38
N LEU A 289 2.32 20.65 -14.08
CA LEU A 289 1.80 19.42 -13.48
C LEU A 289 0.27 19.38 -13.54
N TYR A 290 -0.40 20.50 -13.28
CA TYR A 290 -1.84 20.61 -13.42
C TYR A 290 -2.31 20.38 -14.88
N ALA A 291 -1.62 20.98 -15.85
CA ALA A 291 -1.90 20.77 -17.28
C ALA A 291 -1.69 19.30 -17.66
N ARG A 292 -0.63 18.66 -17.15
CA ARG A 292 -0.41 17.23 -17.34
C ARG A 292 -1.57 16.42 -16.78
N LEU A 293 -2.04 16.69 -15.55
CA LEU A 293 -3.21 16.01 -14.96
C LEU A 293 -4.48 16.15 -15.81
N LEU A 294 -4.73 17.32 -16.41
CA LEU A 294 -5.85 17.52 -17.34
C LEU A 294 -5.72 16.65 -18.60
N GLU A 295 -4.52 16.61 -19.17
CA GLU A 295 -4.21 15.71 -20.28
C GLU A 295 -4.43 14.25 -19.87
N ILE A 296 -4.00 13.89 -18.67
CA ILE A 296 -4.19 12.56 -18.09
C ILE A 296 -5.68 12.18 -18.08
N GLY A 297 -6.50 13.03 -17.47
CA GLY A 297 -7.94 12.82 -17.40
C GLY A 297 -8.61 12.69 -18.76
N SER A 298 -8.23 13.52 -19.74
CA SER A 298 -8.83 13.47 -21.07
C SER A 298 -8.47 12.20 -21.85
N GLN A 299 -7.23 11.72 -21.72
CA GLN A 299 -6.81 10.47 -22.35
C GLN A 299 -7.50 9.26 -21.70
N LEU A 300 -7.67 9.27 -20.37
CA LEU A 300 -8.42 8.22 -19.64
C LEU A 300 -9.89 8.14 -20.06
N GLU A 301 -10.56 9.28 -20.24
CA GLU A 301 -11.94 9.30 -20.75
C GLU A 301 -12.07 8.75 -22.17
N THR A 302 -11.07 9.00 -23.00
CA THR A 302 -11.04 8.48 -24.37
C THR A 302 -10.82 6.97 -24.37
N HIS A 303 -9.98 6.47 -23.45
CA HIS A 303 -9.64 5.06 -23.33
C HIS A 303 -10.78 4.23 -22.72
N LYS A 304 -11.34 4.66 -21.58
CA LYS A 304 -12.38 3.93 -20.83
C LYS A 304 -13.83 4.25 -21.27
N GLY A 305 -14.01 5.27 -22.11
CA GLY A 305 -15.31 5.83 -22.45
C GLY A 305 -15.80 6.89 -21.43
N LYS A 306 -16.69 7.80 -21.87
CA LYS A 306 -17.15 8.95 -21.06
C LYS A 306 -17.79 8.49 -19.74
N CYS A 307 -17.51 9.23 -18.65
CA CYS A 307 -18.24 9.14 -17.38
C CYS A 307 -19.75 9.19 -17.64
N ARG A 308 -20.44 8.08 -17.37
CA ARG A 308 -21.91 8.05 -17.35
C ARG A 308 -22.36 8.52 -15.98
N LYS A 309 -23.39 9.37 -15.91
CA LYS A 309 -24.04 9.72 -14.63
C LYS A 309 -24.32 8.44 -13.85
N SER A 310 -23.91 8.39 -12.59
CA SER A 310 -24.40 7.35 -11.69
C SER A 310 -25.92 7.52 -11.62
N PRO A 311 -26.73 6.51 -11.97
CA PRO A 311 -28.15 6.57 -11.64
C PRO A 311 -28.25 6.68 -10.13
N LEU A 312 -28.91 7.72 -9.66
CA LEU A 312 -29.34 7.88 -8.27
C LEU A 312 -30.24 6.72 -7.86
#